data_AF-A0A971T594-F1
#
_entry.id   AF-A0A971T594-F1
#
_cell.length_a   1.000
_cell.length_b   1.000
_cell.length_c   1.000
_cell.angle_alpha   90.00
_cell.angle_beta   90.00
_cell.angle_gamma   90.00
#
_symmetry.space_group_name_H-M   'P 1'
#
loop_
_entity.id
_entity.type
_entity.pdbx_description
1 polymer ?
#
loop_
_entity_poly.entity_id
_entity_poly.type
_entity_poly.pdbx_seq_one_letter_code
_entity_poly.pdbx_strand_id
1 'polypeptide(L)'
;MEILSKLQITHGGTPRLFGEFYGKPLDDYKRVVRTRYFAGDDALLLEFETGEVLTVYAPHGVESSDTVFRIRDASRLIWEYPARDPQAQAGSDASSTPEAVAEYCRSGESNVSVTDPRGSRTLDPKDHFAVELF
;
A
#
# COMPACT_ATOMS: atom_id res chain seq x y z
N MET A 1 -18.20 -0.57 9.43
CA MET A 1 -17.23 -0.57 8.30
C MET A 1 -17.84 -1.24 7.06
N GLU A 2 -18.96 -0.73 6.53
CA GLU A 2 -19.57 -1.24 5.29
C GLU A 2 -19.10 -0.49 4.03
N ILE A 3 -18.49 0.70 4.22
CA ILE A 3 -18.04 1.56 3.11
C ILE A 3 -16.78 0.98 2.45
N LEU A 4 -15.84 0.43 3.23
CA LEU A 4 -14.59 -0.10 2.69
C LEU A 4 -14.77 -1.35 1.83
N SER A 5 -15.79 -2.17 2.10
CA SER A 5 -16.10 -3.35 1.27
C SER A 5 -16.72 -2.98 -0.08
N LYS A 6 -17.19 -1.75 -0.25
CA LYS A 6 -17.78 -1.21 -1.49
C LYS A 6 -16.85 -0.21 -2.20
N LEU A 7 -15.64 -0.01 -1.67
CA LEU A 7 -14.68 0.95 -2.20
C LEU A 7 -14.19 0.53 -3.58
N GLN A 8 -14.50 1.34 -4.60
CA GLN A 8 -13.97 1.19 -5.95
C GLN A 8 -12.96 2.31 -6.20
N ILE A 9 -11.68 1.96 -6.31
CA ILE A 9 -10.61 2.87 -6.72
C ILE A 9 -10.40 2.61 -8.21
N THR A 10 -10.72 3.59 -9.05
CA THR A 10 -10.71 3.45 -10.52
C THR A 10 -9.56 4.18 -11.19
N HIS A 11 -8.85 5.04 -10.47
CA HIS A 11 -7.68 5.78 -10.94
C HIS A 11 -6.38 5.22 -10.35
N GLY A 12 -5.27 5.52 -11.01
CA GLY A 12 -3.93 5.23 -10.51
C GLY A 12 -3.22 6.52 -10.15
N GLY A 13 -2.07 6.38 -9.49
CA GLY A 13 -1.26 7.52 -9.09
C GLY A 13 0.11 7.12 -8.59
N THR A 14 0.91 8.10 -8.21
CA THR A 14 2.20 7.84 -7.56
C THR A 14 1.97 7.67 -6.05
N PRO A 15 2.33 6.52 -5.46
CA PRO A 15 2.12 6.28 -4.04
C PRO A 15 3.03 7.12 -3.16
N ARG A 16 2.45 7.75 -2.14
CA ARG A 16 3.15 8.25 -0.96
C ARG A 16 2.72 7.47 0.26
N LEU A 17 3.69 7.05 1.05
CA LEU A 17 3.50 6.32 2.29
C LEU A 17 4.07 7.14 3.43
N PHE A 18 3.21 7.62 4.32
CA PHE A 18 3.59 8.55 5.39
C PHE A 18 4.37 9.78 4.89
N GLY A 19 3.98 10.32 3.73
CA GLY A 19 4.61 11.49 3.10
C GLY A 19 5.89 11.22 2.32
N GLU A 20 6.42 9.99 2.35
CA GLU A 20 7.58 9.61 1.56
C GLU A 20 7.16 8.92 0.27
N PHE A 21 7.81 9.32 -0.81
CA PHE A 21 7.66 8.64 -2.09
C PHE A 21 8.39 7.30 -2.05
N TYR A 22 7.73 6.27 -2.58
CA TYR A 22 8.47 5.09 -3.00
C TYR A 22 9.08 5.37 -4.39
N GLY A 23 10.41 5.53 -4.45
CA GLY A 23 11.11 5.85 -5.69
C GLY A 23 11.19 7.35 -6.00
N LYS A 24 11.35 7.70 -7.28
CA LYS A 24 11.35 9.10 -7.71
C LYS A 24 9.91 9.59 -7.84
N PRO A 25 9.59 10.83 -7.40
CA PRO A 25 8.29 11.43 -7.63
C PRO A 25 7.92 11.34 -9.12
N LEU A 26 6.68 10.91 -9.42
CA LEU A 26 6.11 10.79 -10.77
C LEU A 26 6.72 9.71 -11.69
N ASP A 27 7.65 8.89 -11.20
CA ASP A 27 8.26 7.79 -11.98
C ASP A 27 7.60 6.43 -11.69
N ASP A 28 6.70 6.39 -10.70
CA ASP A 28 6.10 5.14 -10.20
C ASP A 28 4.57 5.21 -10.19
N TYR A 29 3.98 5.42 -11.37
CA TYR A 29 2.53 5.39 -11.53
C TYR A 29 2.00 3.96 -11.30
N LYS A 30 1.13 3.80 -10.30
CA LYS A 30 0.49 2.54 -9.97
C LYS A 30 -1.02 2.65 -10.13
N ARG A 31 -1.62 1.75 -10.90
CA ARG A 31 -3.07 1.64 -11.03
C ARG A 31 -3.60 0.54 -10.12
N VAL A 32 -4.55 0.87 -9.25
CA VAL A 32 -5.26 -0.12 -8.43
C VAL A 32 -6.22 -0.90 -9.35
N VAL A 33 -6.10 -2.23 -9.35
CA VAL A 33 -6.98 -3.12 -10.13
C VAL A 33 -7.95 -3.87 -9.24
N ARG A 34 -7.66 -3.99 -7.94
CA ARG A 34 -8.54 -4.65 -6.98
C ARG A 34 -8.37 -4.10 -5.58
N THR A 35 -9.49 -4.02 -4.86
CA THR A 35 -9.54 -3.69 -3.44
C THR A 35 -10.23 -4.82 -2.69
N ARG A 36 -9.75 -5.17 -1.49
CA ARG A 36 -10.44 -6.08 -0.58
C ARG A 36 -10.30 -5.59 0.84
N TYR A 37 -11.41 -5.61 1.58
CA TYR A 37 -11.41 -5.29 3.00
C TYR A 37 -11.69 -6.54 3.83
N PHE A 38 -10.77 -6.86 4.74
CA PHE A 38 -10.85 -8.01 5.64
C PHE A 38 -11.28 -7.52 7.03
N ALA A 39 -12.59 -7.56 7.30
CA ALA A 39 -13.15 -7.03 8.54
C ALA A 39 -12.62 -7.71 9.82
N GLY A 40 -12.20 -8.98 9.73
CA GLY A 40 -11.64 -9.71 10.87
C GLY A 40 -10.25 -9.23 11.30
N ASP A 41 -9.46 -8.76 10.34
CA ASP A 41 -8.08 -8.30 10.54
C ASP A 41 -7.96 -6.77 10.51
N ASP A 42 -9.09 -6.07 10.30
CA ASP A 42 -9.16 -4.63 10.04
C ASP A 42 -8.13 -4.18 8.99
N ALA A 43 -8.12 -4.85 7.83
CA ALA A 43 -7.12 -4.65 6.80
C ALA A 43 -7.74 -4.33 5.44
N LEU A 44 -7.25 -3.28 4.78
CA LEU A 44 -7.54 -2.94 3.39
C LEU A 44 -6.37 -3.35 2.51
N LEU A 45 -6.63 -4.22 1.55
CA LEU A 45 -5.67 -4.69 0.57
C LEU A 45 -5.94 -4.02 -0.78
N LEU A 46 -4.89 -3.47 -1.39
CA LEU A 46 -4.87 -2.87 -2.71
C LEU A 46 -3.95 -3.70 -3.60
N GLU A 47 -4.49 -4.29 -4.68
CA GLU A 47 -3.71 -4.97 -5.71
C GLU A 47 -3.49 -3.99 -6.87
N PHE A 48 -2.26 -3.89 -7.35
CA PHE A 48 -1.88 -3.02 -8.46
C PHE A 48 -1.69 -3.82 -9.76
N GLU A 49 -1.85 -3.15 -10.91
CA GLU A 49 -1.76 -3.75 -12.26
C GLU A 49 -0.42 -4.46 -12.53
N THR A 50 0.64 -4.00 -11.88
CA THR A 50 2.01 -4.54 -11.92
C THR A 50 2.20 -5.81 -11.07
N GLY A 51 1.18 -6.24 -10.33
CA GLY A 51 1.24 -7.39 -9.42
C GLY A 51 1.73 -7.07 -8.01
N GLU A 52 2.01 -5.81 -7.71
CA GLU A 52 2.32 -5.36 -6.35
C GLU A 52 1.05 -5.35 -5.48
N VAL A 53 1.24 -5.54 -4.17
CA VAL A 53 0.16 -5.52 -3.19
C VAL A 53 0.52 -4.58 -2.05
N LEU A 54 -0.39 -3.67 -1.70
CA LEU A 54 -0.31 -2.85 -0.49
C LEU A 54 -1.40 -3.27 0.48
N THR A 55 -1.00 -3.77 1.64
CA THR A 55 -1.90 -4.05 2.77
C THR A 55 -1.81 -2.94 3.80
N VAL A 56 -2.96 -2.37 4.16
CA VAL A 56 -3.12 -1.27 5.11
C VAL A 56 -3.90 -1.75 6.32
N TYR A 57 -3.27 -1.76 7.49
CA TYR A 57 -3.87 -2.24 8.74
C TYR A 57 -4.43 -1.10 9.60
N ALA A 58 -5.63 -1.31 10.13
CA ALA A 58 -6.44 -0.32 10.84
C ALA A 58 -6.58 1.00 10.06
N PRO A 59 -7.09 0.96 8.80
CA PRO A 59 -7.24 2.17 7.99
C PRO A 59 -8.32 3.10 8.57
N HIS A 60 -7.96 4.35 8.83
CA HIS A 60 -8.86 5.39 9.31
C HIS A 60 -8.83 6.63 8.40
N GLY A 61 -10.00 7.27 8.26
CA GLY A 61 -10.14 8.48 7.42
C GLY A 61 -9.86 8.21 5.95
N VAL A 62 -10.50 7.17 5.39
CA VAL A 62 -10.39 6.84 3.97
C VAL A 62 -11.21 7.83 3.15
N GLU A 63 -10.55 8.48 2.20
CA GLU A 63 -11.13 9.45 1.28
C GLU A 63 -10.87 8.95 -0.14
N SER A 64 -11.93 8.81 -0.95
CA SER A 64 -11.82 8.38 -2.34
C SER A 64 -12.69 9.25 -3.21
N SER A 65 -12.09 9.78 -4.27
CA SER A 65 -12.74 10.57 -5.32
C SER A 65 -12.18 10.17 -6.68
N ASP A 66 -12.68 10.78 -7.75
CA ASP A 66 -12.23 10.51 -9.12
C ASP A 66 -10.75 10.85 -9.37
N THR A 67 -10.14 11.70 -8.53
CA THR A 67 -8.78 12.21 -8.74
C THR A 67 -7.83 11.94 -7.58
N VAL A 68 -8.33 11.49 -6.43
CA VAL A 68 -7.47 11.21 -5.27
C VAL A 68 -8.00 10.04 -4.47
N PHE A 69 -7.07 9.23 -3.96
CA PHE A 69 -7.33 8.22 -2.95
C PHE A 69 -6.37 8.45 -1.78
N ARG A 70 -6.91 8.57 -0.57
CA ARG A 70 -6.15 8.85 0.64
C ARG A 70 -6.62 8.01 1.81
N ILE A 71 -5.68 7.68 2.67
CA ILE A 71 -5.92 7.09 3.99
C ILE A 71 -5.19 7.96 4.99
N ARG A 72 -5.93 8.61 5.88
CA ARG A 72 -5.36 9.52 6.88
C ARG A 72 -4.45 8.80 7.85
N ASP A 73 -4.91 7.70 8.42
CA ASP A 73 -4.13 6.98 9.43
C ASP A 73 -4.18 5.46 9.21
N ALA A 74 -3.09 4.82 9.60
CA ALA A 74 -2.94 3.38 9.60
C ALA A 74 -1.90 2.98 10.64
N SER A 75 -2.11 1.86 11.29
CA SER A 75 -1.16 1.31 12.26
C SER A 75 0.09 0.73 11.58
N ARG A 76 -0.11 0.09 10.43
CA ARG A 76 0.92 -0.62 9.68
C ARG A 76 0.59 -0.67 8.21
N LEU A 77 1.62 -0.57 7.37
CA LEU A 77 1.55 -0.80 5.93
C LEU A 77 2.53 -1.91 5.56
N ILE A 78 2.11 -2.83 4.70
CA ILE A 78 2.98 -3.84 4.11
C ILE A 78 2.87 -3.70 2.59
N TRP A 79 4.01 -3.44 1.94
CA TRP A 79 4.11 -3.40 0.49
C TRP A 79 4.89 -4.62 0.01
N GLU A 80 4.24 -5.43 -0.83
CA GLU A 80 4.77 -6.67 -1.38
C GLU A 80 5.06 -6.49 -2.88
N TYR A 81 6.28 -6.87 -3.29
CA TYR A 81 6.69 -6.83 -4.69
C TYR A 81 6.64 -8.23 -5.30
N PRO A 82 6.10 -8.39 -6.53
CA PRO A 82 6.09 -9.67 -7.22
C PRO A 82 7.52 -10.11 -7.52
N ALA A 83 7.73 -11.42 -7.61
CA ALA A 83 9.02 -11.96 -8.07
C ALA A 83 9.30 -11.54 -9.52
N ARG A 84 10.56 -11.22 -9.82
CA ARG A 84 11.09 -10.71 -11.10
C ARG A 84 10.86 -11.57 -12.34
N ASP A 85 10.06 -12.63 -12.28
CA ASP A 85 9.77 -13.47 -13.45
C ASP A 85 8.26 -13.74 -13.62
N PRO A 86 7.52 -12.84 -14.29
CA PRO A 86 6.09 -13.01 -14.54
C PRO A 86 5.77 -14.12 -15.57
N GLN A 87 6.78 -14.70 -16.25
CA GLN A 87 6.57 -15.68 -17.31
C GLN A 87 6.58 -17.15 -16.84
N ALA A 88 6.90 -17.42 -15.56
CA ALA A 88 6.90 -18.76 -15.00
C ALA A 88 5.55 -19.21 -14.40
N GLN A 89 4.55 -18.33 -14.30
CA GLN A 89 3.28 -18.61 -13.59
C GLN A 89 2.11 -19.10 -14.48
N ALA A 90 2.37 -19.59 -15.70
CA ALA A 90 1.35 -20.30 -16.48
C ALA A 90 1.30 -21.77 -16.06
N GLY A 91 0.76 -22.04 -14.86
CA GLY A 91 0.42 -23.40 -14.43
C GLY A 91 1.06 -23.81 -13.12
N SER A 92 0.55 -23.29 -12.00
CA SER A 92 0.49 -24.02 -10.73
C SER A 92 -0.23 -23.15 -9.71
N ASP A 93 -0.98 -23.79 -8.82
CA ASP A 93 -1.56 -23.22 -7.60
C ASP A 93 -0.46 -22.73 -6.65
N ALA A 94 0.29 -21.71 -7.08
CA ALA A 94 1.48 -21.25 -6.40
C ALA A 94 1.11 -20.15 -5.40
N SER A 95 1.14 -20.52 -4.13
CA SER A 95 1.54 -19.62 -3.04
C SER A 95 2.79 -18.86 -3.48
N SER A 96 2.60 -17.69 -4.06
CA SER A 96 3.65 -16.86 -4.64
C SER A 96 4.19 -16.00 -3.53
N THR A 97 5.28 -16.43 -2.90
CA THR A 97 5.97 -15.60 -1.90
C THR A 97 6.52 -14.35 -2.58
N PRO A 98 6.31 -13.15 -2.01
CA PRO A 98 6.84 -11.92 -2.59
C PRO A 98 8.37 -11.93 -2.60
N GLU A 99 8.99 -11.29 -3.61
CA GLU A 99 10.46 -11.17 -3.70
C GLU A 99 11.00 -10.19 -2.66
N ALA A 100 10.23 -9.15 -2.39
CA ALA A 100 10.59 -8.11 -1.44
C ALA A 100 9.35 -7.66 -0.67
N VAL A 101 9.55 -7.31 0.59
CA VAL A 101 8.53 -6.75 1.46
C VAL A 101 9.08 -5.49 2.11
N ALA A 102 8.34 -4.39 2.01
CA ALA A 102 8.59 -3.18 2.77
C ALA A 102 7.49 -3.00 3.82
N GLU A 103 7.88 -2.88 5.08
CA GLU A 103 6.97 -2.71 6.21
C GLU A 103 7.13 -1.33 6.82
N TYR A 104 6.01 -0.63 7.04
CA TYR A 104 5.92 0.67 7.66
C TYR A 104 5.08 0.54 8.93
N CYS A 105 5.65 0.84 10.09
CA CYS A 105 4.96 0.77 11.38
C CYS A 105 4.97 2.13 12.05
N ARG A 106 3.78 2.62 12.40
CA ARG A 106 3.63 3.88 13.11
C ARG A 106 3.70 3.61 14.62
N SER A 107 4.66 4.22 15.32
CA SER A 107 4.75 4.16 16.78
C SER A 107 4.42 5.53 17.38
N GLY A 108 3.15 5.72 17.76
CA GLY A 108 2.65 7.00 18.24
C GLY A 108 2.51 8.05 17.13
N GLU A 109 2.42 9.33 17.50
CA GLU A 109 2.11 10.40 16.54
C GLU A 109 3.31 10.79 15.65
N SER A 110 4.54 10.54 16.10
CA SER A 110 5.73 11.26 15.60
C SER A 110 6.75 10.44 14.82
N ASN A 111 6.65 9.10 14.77
CA ASN A 111 7.68 8.27 14.11
C ASN A 111 7.08 7.11 13.33
N VAL A 112 7.64 6.87 12.14
CA VAL A 112 7.35 5.68 11.33
C VAL A 112 8.63 4.89 11.14
N SER A 113 8.68 3.65 11.62
CA SER A 113 9.77 2.74 11.31
C SER A 113 9.51 2.05 9.99
N VAL A 114 10.48 2.07 9.09
CA VAL A 114 10.43 1.38 7.80
C VAL A 114 11.49 0.30 7.78
N THR A 115 11.09 -0.91 7.41
CA THR A 115 12.01 -2.03 7.13
C THR A 115 11.77 -2.49 5.71
N ASP A 116 12.79 -2.39 4.85
CA ASP A 116 12.74 -2.87 3.47
C ASP A 116 14.04 -3.64 3.14
N PRO A 117 14.19 -4.26 1.95
CA PRO A 117 15.40 -5.01 1.61
C PRO A 117 16.71 -4.20 1.62
N ARG A 118 16.65 -2.88 1.66
CA ARG A 118 17.80 -1.96 1.75
C ARG A 118 18.16 -1.63 3.21
N GLY A 119 17.37 -2.06 4.18
CA GLY A 119 17.61 -1.90 5.62
C GLY A 119 16.44 -1.26 6.37
N SER A 120 16.67 -0.97 7.65
CA SER A 120 15.70 -0.30 8.52
C SER A 120 16.05 1.18 8.70
N ARG A 121 15.03 2.04 8.67
CA ARG A 121 15.15 3.49 8.90
C ARG A 121 13.92 4.05 9.62
N THR A 122 14.07 5.19 10.27
CA THR A 122 12.95 5.94 10.85
C THR A 122 12.63 7.13 9.95
N LEU A 123 11.36 7.33 9.66
CA LEU A 123 10.84 8.50 8.98
C LEU A 123 10.20 9.43 10.02
N ASP A 124 10.48 10.72 9.85
CA ASP A 124 9.67 11.79 10.40
C ASP A 124 8.51 12.01 9.41
N PRO A 125 7.26 11.62 9.76
CA PRO A 125 6.14 11.70 8.83
C PRO A 125 5.87 13.16 8.48
N LYS A 126 6.21 13.54 7.25
CA LYS A 126 6.05 14.92 6.74
C LYS A 126 4.60 15.26 6.38
N ASP A 127 3.77 14.23 6.22
CA ASP A 127 2.36 14.36 5.86
C ASP A 127 1.46 13.68 6.88
N HIS A 128 0.22 14.17 6.96
CA HIS A 128 -0.80 13.65 7.86
C HIS A 128 -1.49 12.37 7.34
N PHE A 129 -1.08 11.86 6.17
CA PHE A 129 -1.69 10.70 5.53
C PHE A 129 -0.77 9.48 5.56
N ALA A 130 -1.32 8.33 5.93
CA ALA A 130 -0.64 7.05 5.83
C ALA A 130 -0.44 6.62 4.37
N VAL A 131 -1.44 6.84 3.51
CA VAL A 131 -1.37 6.51 2.08
C VAL A 131 -1.99 7.64 1.27
N GLU A 132 -1.32 8.04 0.18
CA GLU A 132 -1.90 8.88 -0.86
C GLU A 132 -1.56 8.34 -2.25
N LEU A 133 -2.55 8.30 -3.13
CA LEU A 133 -2.40 8.06 -4.57
C LEU A 133 -2.91 9.30 -5.31
N PHE A 134 -2.05 9.90 -6.14
CA PHE A 134 -2.32 11.12 -6.91
C PHE A 134 -1.75 11.06 -8.33
#